data_AF-A0A2S6GM05-F1
#
_entry.id   AF-A0A2S6GM05-F1
#
_cell.length_a   1.000
_cell.length_b   1.000
_cell.length_c   1.000
_cell.angle_alpha   90.00
_cell.angle_beta   90.00
_cell.angle_gamma   90.00
#
_symmetry.space_group_name_H-M   'P 1'
#
loop_
_entity.id
_entity.type
_entity.pdbx_description
1 polymer ?
#
loop_
_entity_poly.entity_id
_entity_poly.type
_entity_poly.pdbx_seq_one_letter_code
_entity_poly.pdbx_strand_id
1 'polypeptide(L)'
;MSNRLVAVAALVAVPALAMSAVPPAHAAPPGPQAPAIVGGDPAPDTYRFAARLDRADGTPRCSAFVVSDTVAVTAAHCAFPRPTPPGPAAVPPRTVTLLGRDYVINPAPPGDWALRVGTDLATARAYRPVALVGADFRWGTPVRDRDPIPDRLKQNRMNDTVALVFPEGTLPGPYLPLLPARPGATVSVAGYGYTTDPGVDPATTPPTRLYRAPGTVTAAPGDPANASCTTGAVGDDEFCLTHTPEPRGACWGDSGGPISAVDRRGTPIGIVGWTDRSDVMTCGVGPQIAVAATEHSWVLLAPRIARLGKGRPPLDCPHGGDCASTPAGDPTTLTAPRARS
;
A
#
# COMPACT_ATOMS: atom_id res chain seq x y z
N MET A 1 59.82 80.80 22.99
CA MET A 1 59.85 79.99 24.22
C MET A 1 58.63 80.33 25.05
N SER A 2 57.62 79.45 25.04
CA SER A 2 56.55 79.33 26.05
C SER A 2 55.52 78.36 25.50
N ASN A 3 55.50 77.12 26.00
CA ASN A 3 54.35 76.24 25.89
C ASN A 3 54.19 75.52 27.23
N ARG A 4 53.22 75.97 28.01
CA ARG A 4 52.72 75.25 29.19
C ARG A 4 51.59 74.34 28.73
N LEU A 5 51.69 73.08 29.12
CA LEU A 5 50.73 72.01 28.90
C LEU A 5 49.34 72.38 29.48
N VAL A 6 48.30 72.14 28.69
CA VAL A 6 46.91 72.02 29.16
C VAL A 6 46.54 70.54 29.06
N ALA A 7 46.28 69.90 30.19
CA ALA A 7 45.76 68.54 30.26
C ALA A 7 44.25 68.55 30.04
N VAL A 8 43.76 67.86 29.01
CA VAL A 8 42.32 67.60 28.79
C VAL A 8 42.06 66.16 29.21
N ALA A 9 41.35 65.99 30.33
CA ALA A 9 40.83 64.70 30.76
C ALA A 9 39.60 64.34 29.92
N ALA A 10 39.70 63.25 29.14
CA ALA A 10 38.57 62.72 28.39
C ALA A 10 37.69 61.85 29.31
N LEU A 11 36.46 62.30 29.59
CA LEU A 11 35.41 61.46 30.17
C LEU A 11 34.94 60.45 29.12
N VAL A 12 35.16 59.16 29.36
CA VAL A 12 34.53 58.08 28.59
C VAL A 12 33.18 57.76 29.24
N ALA A 13 32.08 58.10 28.58
CA ALA A 13 30.75 57.69 29.01
C ALA A 13 30.51 56.23 28.62
N VAL A 14 30.24 55.37 29.62
CA VAL A 14 29.82 53.97 29.41
C VAL A 14 28.29 53.96 29.23
N PRO A 15 27.73 53.46 28.12
CA PRO A 15 26.28 53.34 28.00
C PRO A 15 25.79 52.14 28.83
N ALA A 16 24.81 52.38 29.70
CA ALA A 16 24.10 51.34 30.42
C ALA A 16 23.22 50.54 29.43
N LEU A 17 23.48 49.23 29.30
CA LEU A 17 22.59 48.32 28.59
C LEU A 17 21.27 48.16 29.39
N ALA A 18 20.19 48.71 28.87
CA ALA A 18 18.84 48.39 29.32
C ALA A 18 18.49 46.97 28.84
N MET A 19 18.30 46.03 29.77
CA MET A 19 17.71 44.72 29.46
C MET A 19 16.21 44.89 29.20
N SER A 20 15.83 44.85 27.93
CA SER A 20 14.43 44.75 27.52
C SER A 20 13.87 43.39 27.93
N ALA A 21 12.85 43.38 28.77
CA ALA A 21 12.09 42.17 29.10
C ALA A 21 11.40 41.64 27.82
N VAL A 22 11.80 40.44 27.39
CA VAL A 22 11.14 39.72 26.29
C VAL A 22 9.83 39.16 26.85
N PRO A 23 8.66 39.47 26.28
CA PRO A 23 7.41 38.88 26.72
C PRO A 23 7.42 37.36 26.42
N PRO A 24 6.72 36.53 27.22
CA PRO A 24 6.64 35.09 26.96
C PRO A 24 5.99 34.87 25.59
N ALA A 25 6.70 34.13 24.73
CA ALA A 25 6.19 33.69 23.44
C ALA A 25 4.94 32.84 23.67
N HIS A 26 3.77 33.39 23.36
CA HIS A 26 2.56 32.60 23.22
C HIS A 26 2.74 31.74 21.97
N ALA A 27 2.65 30.41 22.13
CA ALA A 27 2.63 29.51 21.00
C ALA A 27 1.49 29.93 20.06
N ALA A 28 1.83 30.21 18.80
CA ALA A 28 0.83 30.46 17.77
C ALA A 28 -0.09 29.23 17.64
N PRO A 29 -1.39 29.41 17.38
CA PRO A 29 -2.24 28.28 17.01
C PRO A 29 -1.63 27.58 15.78
N PRO A 30 -1.72 26.25 15.67
CA PRO A 30 -1.21 25.55 14.50
C PRO A 30 -1.86 26.16 13.25
N GLY A 31 -1.01 26.61 12.32
CA GLY A 31 -1.43 27.17 11.05
C GLY A 31 -2.18 26.14 10.18
N PRO A 32 -2.75 26.57 9.04
CA PRO A 32 -3.49 25.68 8.16
C PRO A 32 -2.61 24.49 7.76
N GLN A 33 -3.05 23.29 8.12
CA GLN A 33 -2.40 22.04 7.71
C GLN A 33 -2.40 21.98 6.18
N ALA A 34 -1.23 21.87 5.56
CA ALA A 34 -1.14 21.59 4.14
C ALA A 34 -1.78 20.21 3.85
N PRO A 35 -2.52 20.06 2.74
CA PRO A 35 -3.39 18.90 2.54
C PRO A 35 -2.65 17.56 2.37
N ALA A 36 -3.29 16.48 2.81
CA ALA A 36 -2.83 15.09 2.65
C ALA A 36 -3.18 14.51 1.30
N ILE A 37 -2.40 13.51 0.83
CA ILE A 37 -2.05 13.40 -0.59
C ILE A 37 -1.52 14.74 -1.08
N VAL A 38 -0.28 14.81 -1.55
CA VAL A 38 0.37 16.12 -1.77
C VAL A 38 -0.55 17.00 -2.63
N GLY A 39 -0.84 18.22 -2.15
CA GLY A 39 -1.72 19.18 -2.80
C GLY A 39 -3.16 18.74 -3.07
N GLY A 40 -3.66 17.67 -2.45
CA GLY A 40 -5.03 17.16 -2.57
C GLY A 40 -6.06 17.92 -1.72
N ASP A 41 -7.27 17.37 -1.63
CA ASP A 41 -8.37 17.91 -0.81
C ASP A 41 -9.01 16.80 0.05
N PRO A 42 -9.68 17.14 1.17
CA PRO A 42 -10.44 16.17 1.95
C PRO A 42 -11.43 15.38 1.08
N ALA A 43 -11.40 14.06 1.20
CA ALA A 43 -12.29 13.20 0.44
C ALA A 43 -13.72 13.24 1.02
N PRO A 44 -14.76 13.42 0.19
CA PRO A 44 -16.15 13.39 0.66
C PRO A 44 -16.58 11.97 1.04
N ASP A 45 -17.70 11.85 1.75
CA ASP A 45 -18.25 10.56 2.26
C ASP A 45 -18.63 9.54 1.17
N THR A 46 -18.60 9.93 -0.11
CA THR A 46 -18.68 8.99 -1.23
C THR A 46 -17.46 8.05 -1.29
N TYR A 47 -16.36 8.39 -0.60
CA TYR A 47 -15.15 7.58 -0.47
C TYR A 47 -15.12 6.69 0.78
N ARG A 48 -16.24 6.49 1.48
CA ARG A 48 -16.29 5.66 2.70
C ARG A 48 -15.94 4.17 2.51
N PHE A 49 -15.63 3.76 1.28
CA PHE A 49 -15.04 2.46 0.96
C PHE A 49 -13.51 2.44 1.17
N ALA A 50 -12.85 3.59 1.19
CA ALA A 50 -11.43 3.69 1.51
C ALA A 50 -11.19 3.34 2.98
N ALA A 51 -9.97 2.89 3.26
CA ALA A 51 -9.58 2.42 4.56
C ALA A 51 -8.11 2.68 4.83
N ARG A 52 -7.76 2.73 6.12
CA ARG A 52 -6.38 2.71 6.59
C ARG A 52 -6.05 1.32 7.12
N LEU A 53 -4.91 0.79 6.71
CA LEU A 53 -4.35 -0.42 7.27
C LEU A 53 -3.36 -0.04 8.36
N ASP A 54 -3.70 -0.40 9.59
CA ASP A 54 -2.86 -0.22 10.77
C ASP A 54 -2.25 -1.57 11.18
N ARG A 55 -1.06 -1.51 11.77
CA ARG A 55 -0.54 -2.65 12.54
C ARG A 55 -1.34 -2.87 13.82
N ALA A 56 -1.11 -4.02 14.43
CA ALA A 56 -1.67 -4.42 15.73
C ALA A 56 -1.56 -3.35 16.82
N ASP A 57 -0.41 -2.67 16.86
CA ASP A 57 -0.06 -1.63 17.82
C ASP A 57 -0.73 -0.27 17.53
N GLY A 58 -1.57 -0.21 16.48
CA GLY A 58 -2.24 1.01 16.04
C GLY A 58 -1.40 1.92 15.15
N THR A 59 -0.15 1.53 14.84
CA THR A 59 0.72 2.30 13.97
C THR A 59 0.19 2.27 12.53
N PRO A 60 -0.04 3.43 11.89
CA PRO A 60 -0.43 3.49 10.49
C PRO A 60 0.62 2.83 9.59
N ARG A 61 0.17 1.97 8.66
CA ARG A 61 1.08 1.26 7.74
C ARG A 61 0.87 1.67 6.29
N CYS A 62 -0.35 1.53 5.82
CA CYS A 62 -0.72 1.69 4.42
C CYS A 62 -2.17 2.10 4.29
N SER A 63 -2.60 2.35 3.06
CA SER A 63 -4.00 2.51 2.71
C SER A 63 -4.56 1.19 2.17
N ALA A 64 -5.88 1.11 2.13
CA ALA A 64 -6.64 -0.03 1.67
C ALA A 64 -8.02 0.45 1.21
N PHE A 65 -8.82 -0.46 0.69
CA PHE A 65 -10.22 -0.17 0.39
C PHE A 65 -11.06 -1.44 0.35
N VAL A 66 -12.35 -1.31 0.61
CA VAL A 66 -13.31 -2.42 0.64
C VAL A 66 -13.94 -2.60 -0.74
N VAL A 67 -13.99 -3.86 -1.21
CA VAL A 67 -14.60 -4.23 -2.51
C VAL A 67 -15.83 -5.11 -2.35
N SER A 68 -16.06 -5.63 -1.14
CA SER A 68 -17.29 -6.30 -0.74
C SER A 68 -17.48 -6.17 0.78
N ASP A 69 -18.55 -6.75 1.29
CA ASP A 69 -18.85 -6.88 2.71
C ASP A 69 -17.84 -7.74 3.51
N THR A 70 -16.93 -8.41 2.80
CA THR A 70 -16.03 -9.45 3.30
C THR A 70 -14.60 -9.31 2.80
N VAL A 71 -14.34 -8.41 1.86
CA VAL A 71 -13.03 -8.27 1.23
C VAL A 71 -12.61 -6.81 1.22
N ALA A 72 -11.42 -6.58 1.74
CA ALA A 72 -10.66 -5.36 1.46
C ALA A 72 -9.40 -5.71 0.67
N VAL A 73 -8.90 -4.76 -0.10
CA VAL A 73 -7.71 -4.88 -0.92
C VAL A 73 -6.67 -3.88 -0.44
N THR A 74 -5.41 -4.30 -0.44
CA THR A 74 -4.24 -3.46 -0.16
C THR A 74 -3.04 -4.02 -0.92
N ALA A 75 -1.93 -3.28 -0.90
CA ALA A 75 -0.71 -3.74 -1.54
C ALA A 75 -0.06 -4.88 -0.76
N ALA A 76 0.59 -5.82 -1.43
CA ALA A 76 1.15 -7.00 -0.77
C ALA A 76 2.27 -6.66 0.22
N HIS A 77 3.13 -5.68 -0.09
CA HIS A 77 4.18 -5.19 0.82
C HIS A 77 3.64 -4.50 2.08
N CYS A 78 2.34 -4.17 2.09
CA CYS A 78 1.66 -3.64 3.26
C CYS A 78 1.29 -4.73 4.26
N ALA A 79 0.83 -5.89 3.78
CA ALA A 79 0.25 -6.95 4.61
C ALA A 79 1.20 -8.13 4.89
N PHE A 80 2.19 -8.37 4.04
CA PHE A 80 3.20 -9.40 4.29
C PHE A 80 4.48 -8.76 4.83
N PRO A 81 4.83 -9.00 6.12
CA PRO A 81 6.11 -8.55 6.64
C PRO A 81 7.25 -9.24 5.88
N ARG A 82 8.32 -8.51 5.60
CA ARG A 82 9.60 -9.17 5.26
C ARG A 82 9.96 -10.05 6.46
N PRO A 83 10.31 -11.33 6.29
CA PRO A 83 10.65 -12.19 7.41
C PRO A 83 11.85 -11.61 8.10
N THR A 84 11.65 -11.37 9.38
CA THR A 84 12.73 -11.42 10.33
C THR A 84 13.25 -12.88 10.40
N PRO A 85 14.58 -13.10 10.42
CA PRO A 85 15.16 -14.42 10.67
C PRO A 85 14.59 -15.07 11.96
N PRO A 86 14.71 -16.40 12.12
CA PRO A 86 13.62 -17.27 12.55
C PRO A 86 13.20 -17.00 14.00
N GLY A 87 12.09 -16.28 14.15
CA GLY A 87 11.28 -16.26 15.37
C GLY A 87 10.33 -17.45 15.44
N PRO A 88 9.77 -17.75 16.62
CA PRO A 88 8.99 -18.97 16.84
C PRO A 88 7.74 -19.03 15.97
N ALA A 89 7.66 -20.11 15.17
CA ALA A 89 6.51 -20.60 14.40
C ALA A 89 5.72 -19.54 13.60
N ALA A 90 6.32 -19.01 12.54
CA ALA A 90 5.51 -18.43 11.45
C ALA A 90 4.53 -19.49 10.96
N VAL A 91 3.22 -19.20 10.96
CA VAL A 91 2.23 -20.13 10.42
C VAL A 91 2.56 -20.34 8.95
N PRO A 92 2.79 -21.58 8.50
CA PRO A 92 3.22 -21.81 7.13
C PRO A 92 2.13 -21.36 6.16
N PRO A 93 2.51 -20.67 5.07
CA PRO A 93 1.58 -20.34 4.01
C PRO A 93 0.95 -21.60 3.44
N ARG A 94 -0.34 -21.53 3.12
CA ARG A 94 -1.05 -22.58 2.39
C ARG A 94 -1.22 -22.15 0.94
N THR A 95 -0.79 -23.00 0.00
CA THR A 95 -1.03 -22.75 -1.42
C THR A 95 -2.28 -23.48 -1.88
N VAL A 96 -3.16 -22.77 -2.58
CA VAL A 96 -4.35 -23.31 -3.24
C VAL A 96 -4.32 -22.92 -4.70
N THR A 97 -4.46 -23.90 -5.59
CA THR A 97 -4.62 -23.63 -7.02
C THR A 97 -6.10 -23.47 -7.35
N LEU A 98 -6.48 -22.34 -7.93
CA LEU A 98 -7.85 -22.08 -8.41
C LEU A 98 -7.76 -21.51 -9.83
N LEU A 99 -8.56 -22.06 -10.76
CA LEU A 99 -8.55 -21.65 -12.17
C LEU A 99 -7.15 -21.69 -12.82
N GLY A 100 -6.30 -22.63 -12.40
CA GLY A 100 -4.93 -22.78 -12.92
C GLY A 100 -3.92 -21.74 -12.41
N ARG A 101 -4.29 -20.89 -11.45
CA ARG A 101 -3.37 -19.97 -10.75
C ARG A 101 -3.16 -20.40 -9.31
N ASP A 102 -1.94 -20.22 -8.81
CA ASP A 102 -1.61 -20.52 -7.42
C ASP A 102 -1.89 -19.31 -6.54
N TYR A 103 -2.54 -19.56 -5.41
CA TYR A 103 -2.85 -18.54 -4.41
C TYR A 103 -2.23 -18.94 -3.08
N VAL A 104 -1.53 -18.01 -2.45
CA VAL A 104 -1.03 -18.18 -1.10
C VAL A 104 -2.02 -17.60 -0.11
N ILE A 105 -2.34 -18.41 0.89
CA ILE A 105 -3.28 -18.09 1.95
C ILE A 105 -2.50 -18.14 3.25
N ASN A 106 -2.45 -16.99 3.94
CA ASN A 106 -1.93 -16.90 5.29
C ASN A 106 -3.10 -16.66 6.25
N PRO A 107 -3.26 -17.45 7.32
CA PRO A 107 -4.15 -17.04 8.40
C PRO A 107 -3.59 -15.74 9.00
N ALA A 108 -4.43 -14.70 9.07
CA ALA A 108 -4.06 -13.49 9.77
C ALA A 108 -4.11 -13.78 11.28
N PRO A 109 -3.05 -13.54 12.06
CA PRO A 109 -3.11 -13.72 13.49
C PRO A 109 -4.16 -12.78 14.10
N PRO A 110 -4.89 -13.19 15.15
CA PRO A 110 -5.77 -12.30 15.89
C PRO A 110 -4.91 -11.22 16.56
N GLY A 111 -4.67 -10.10 15.88
CA GLY A 111 -3.75 -9.09 16.40
C GLY A 111 -3.11 -8.26 15.32
N ASP A 112 -2.46 -8.90 14.34
CA ASP A 112 -1.41 -8.28 13.50
C ASP A 112 -1.82 -7.05 12.70
N TRP A 113 -3.10 -7.00 12.29
CA TRP A 113 -3.62 -5.98 11.41
C TRP A 113 -4.98 -5.48 11.90
N ALA A 114 -5.20 -4.18 11.77
CA ALA A 114 -6.49 -3.54 11.95
C ALA A 114 -6.81 -2.69 10.71
N LEU A 115 -7.93 -2.99 10.06
CA LEU A 115 -8.46 -2.19 8.98
C LEU A 115 -9.44 -1.17 9.55
N ARG A 116 -9.19 0.12 9.36
CA ARG A 116 -10.13 1.19 9.72
C ARG A 116 -10.80 1.74 8.48
N VAL A 117 -12.11 1.55 8.34
CA VAL A 117 -12.85 1.92 7.13
C VAL A 117 -13.61 3.22 7.34
N GLY A 118 -13.49 4.16 6.40
CA GLY A 118 -14.21 5.43 6.44
C GLY A 118 -13.46 6.56 5.74
N THR A 119 -13.95 7.79 5.93
CA THR A 119 -13.28 9.04 5.53
C THR A 119 -12.69 9.78 6.73
N ASP A 120 -13.15 9.49 7.95
CA ASP A 120 -12.67 10.05 9.21
C ASP A 120 -12.43 8.93 10.23
N LEU A 121 -11.17 8.77 10.65
CA LEU A 121 -10.75 7.72 11.57
C LEU A 121 -11.21 7.92 13.01
N ALA A 122 -11.67 9.11 13.38
CA ALA A 122 -12.32 9.36 14.67
C ALA A 122 -13.66 8.62 14.78
N THR A 123 -14.32 8.37 13.64
CA THR A 123 -15.61 7.67 13.56
C THR A 123 -15.51 6.30 12.89
N ALA A 124 -14.35 5.98 12.29
CA ALA A 124 -14.10 4.71 11.65
C ALA A 124 -14.15 3.54 12.64
N ARG A 125 -14.71 2.43 12.17
CA ARG A 125 -14.68 1.16 12.88
C ARG A 125 -13.43 0.38 12.50
N ALA A 126 -12.85 -0.32 13.46
CA ALA A 126 -11.73 -1.22 13.25
C ALA A 126 -12.22 -2.65 12.99
N TYR A 127 -11.66 -3.29 11.98
CA TYR A 127 -11.96 -4.65 11.54
C TYR A 127 -10.68 -5.48 11.53
N ARG A 128 -10.80 -6.77 11.85
CA ARG A 128 -9.66 -7.70 11.84
C ARG A 128 -9.87 -8.76 10.76
N PRO A 129 -8.94 -8.92 9.81
CA PRO A 129 -9.04 -9.99 8.82
C PRO A 129 -8.82 -11.35 9.50
N VAL A 130 -9.39 -12.39 8.93
CA VAL A 130 -9.20 -13.79 9.34
C VAL A 130 -8.28 -14.56 8.39
N ALA A 131 -8.05 -14.03 7.19
CA ALA A 131 -7.10 -14.56 6.22
C ALA A 131 -6.57 -13.45 5.31
N LEU A 132 -5.35 -13.66 4.83
CA LEU A 132 -4.72 -12.90 3.75
C LEU A 132 -4.62 -13.83 2.55
N VAL A 133 -5.09 -13.39 1.39
CA VAL A 133 -5.00 -14.15 0.14
C VAL A 133 -4.20 -13.32 -0.86
N GLY A 134 -3.14 -13.88 -1.41
CA GLY A 134 -2.34 -13.31 -2.50
C GLY A 134 -2.23 -14.29 -3.66
N ALA A 135 -2.12 -13.80 -4.89
CA ALA A 135 -1.82 -14.62 -6.07
C ALA A 135 -0.30 -14.79 -6.24
N ASP A 136 0.14 -15.94 -6.77
CA ASP A 136 1.51 -16.23 -7.25
C ASP A 136 2.67 -15.98 -6.28
N PHE A 137 2.38 -15.83 -4.98
CA PHE A 137 3.32 -15.35 -3.96
C PHE A 137 4.37 -16.43 -3.64
N ARG A 138 5.53 -16.40 -4.29
CA ARG A 138 6.64 -17.31 -3.95
C ARG A 138 7.65 -16.60 -3.05
N TRP A 139 7.46 -16.76 -1.74
CA TRP A 139 8.45 -16.38 -0.74
C TRP A 139 9.51 -17.48 -0.61
N GLY A 140 10.79 -17.17 -0.84
CA GLY A 140 11.91 -17.94 -0.29
C GLY A 140 12.21 -19.33 -0.86
N THR A 141 12.08 -19.61 -2.17
CA THR A 141 12.97 -20.65 -2.74
C THR A 141 14.41 -20.16 -2.55
N PRO A 142 15.30 -20.90 -1.86
CA PRO A 142 16.72 -20.58 -1.86
C PRO A 142 17.16 -20.61 -3.32
N VAL A 143 17.54 -19.46 -3.85
CA VAL A 143 18.26 -19.42 -5.10
C VAL A 143 19.56 -20.16 -4.81
N ARG A 144 19.69 -21.40 -5.31
CA ARG A 144 21.03 -21.96 -5.47
C ARG A 144 21.73 -20.99 -6.43
N ASP A 145 22.89 -20.46 -6.04
CA ASP A 145 23.69 -19.45 -6.77
C ASP A 145 24.01 -19.78 -8.25
N ARG A 146 23.49 -20.89 -8.80
CA ARG A 146 23.78 -21.39 -10.14
C ARG A 146 22.58 -21.42 -11.09
N ASP A 147 21.37 -21.12 -10.63
CA ASP A 147 20.24 -20.98 -11.55
C ASP A 147 20.13 -19.53 -12.02
N PRO A 148 20.21 -19.25 -13.34
CA PRO A 148 19.96 -17.93 -13.86
C PRO A 148 18.50 -17.60 -13.61
N ILE A 149 18.22 -16.95 -12.49
CA ILE A 149 16.91 -16.37 -12.23
C ILE A 149 16.59 -15.48 -13.44
N PRO A 150 15.47 -15.71 -14.15
CA PRO A 150 14.99 -14.76 -15.15
C PRO A 150 14.90 -13.38 -14.50
N ASP A 151 15.15 -12.29 -15.24
CA ASP A 151 15.09 -10.93 -14.68
C ASP A 151 13.72 -10.60 -14.06
N ARG A 152 12.65 -11.14 -14.66
CA ARG A 152 11.77 -12.16 -14.04
C ARG A 152 11.38 -12.03 -12.55
N LEU A 153 12.33 -12.34 -11.68
CA LEU A 153 12.13 -12.51 -10.23
C LEU A 153 13.19 -11.73 -9.42
N LYS A 154 14.16 -11.08 -10.08
CA LYS A 154 15.24 -10.33 -9.45
C LYS A 154 14.86 -8.89 -9.12
N GLN A 155 13.92 -8.32 -9.86
CA GLN A 155 13.25 -7.10 -9.47
C GLN A 155 12.04 -7.52 -8.65
N ASN A 156 12.01 -7.18 -7.36
CA ASN A 156 10.88 -6.77 -6.51
C ASN A 156 9.42 -7.15 -6.88
N ARG A 157 9.16 -8.21 -7.66
CA ARG A 157 7.85 -8.69 -8.10
C ARG A 157 7.25 -9.53 -7.00
N MET A 158 7.00 -8.87 -5.88
CA MET A 158 5.97 -9.29 -4.95
C MET A 158 4.68 -9.22 -5.77
N ASN A 159 3.83 -10.23 -5.80
CA ASN A 159 2.54 -10.03 -6.47
C ASN A 159 1.80 -8.98 -5.64
N ASP A 160 1.66 -7.78 -6.18
CA ASP A 160 1.49 -6.51 -5.45
C ASP A 160 0.11 -6.32 -4.82
N THR A 161 -0.67 -7.39 -4.71
CA THR A 161 -2.04 -7.35 -4.24
C THR A 161 -2.32 -8.42 -3.20
N VAL A 162 -2.87 -7.98 -2.08
CA VAL A 162 -3.45 -8.86 -1.07
C VAL A 162 -4.91 -8.53 -0.87
N ALA A 163 -5.73 -9.57 -0.88
CA ALA A 163 -7.08 -9.53 -0.39
C ALA A 163 -7.11 -9.89 1.11
N LEU A 164 -7.55 -8.94 1.92
CA LEU A 164 -7.87 -9.11 3.33
C LEU A 164 -9.28 -9.69 3.44
N VAL A 165 -9.41 -10.90 3.96
CA VAL A 165 -10.70 -11.60 4.08
C VAL A 165 -11.22 -11.50 5.50
N PHE A 166 -12.47 -11.08 5.64
CA PHE A 166 -13.18 -10.86 6.89
C PHE A 166 -14.34 -11.87 7.05
N PRO A 167 -14.88 -12.07 8.26
CA PRO A 167 -16.11 -12.83 8.44
C PRO A 167 -17.27 -12.25 7.62
N GLU A 168 -18.21 -13.10 7.22
CA GLU A 168 -19.36 -12.75 6.39
C GLU A 168 -20.15 -11.56 6.96
N GLY A 169 -20.34 -10.50 6.16
CA GLY A 169 -21.21 -9.36 6.47
C GLY A 169 -20.68 -8.31 7.45
N THR A 170 -19.40 -7.91 7.36
CA THR A 170 -18.80 -6.99 8.36
C THR A 170 -18.34 -5.63 7.84
N LEU A 171 -17.89 -5.52 6.59
CA LEU A 171 -17.36 -4.27 6.06
C LEU A 171 -18.48 -3.34 5.55
N PRO A 172 -18.35 -2.00 5.69
CA PRO A 172 -19.35 -1.06 5.19
C PRO A 172 -19.12 -0.70 3.71
N GLY A 173 -20.19 -0.54 2.92
CA GLY A 173 -20.14 -0.05 1.53
C GLY A 173 -20.09 1.49 1.40
N PRO A 174 -19.99 2.03 0.17
CA PRO A 174 -20.46 1.43 -1.07
C PRO A 174 -19.38 0.58 -1.74
N TYR A 175 -19.79 -0.52 -2.36
CA TYR A 175 -18.88 -1.34 -3.17
C TYR A 175 -18.94 -0.84 -4.60
N LEU A 176 -17.76 -0.52 -5.15
CA LEU A 176 -17.63 -0.02 -6.50
C LEU A 176 -17.19 -1.16 -7.43
N PRO A 177 -17.68 -1.20 -8.69
CA PRO A 177 -17.20 -2.17 -9.66
C PRO A 177 -15.73 -1.91 -9.99
N LEU A 178 -15.03 -2.96 -10.40
CA LEU A 178 -13.69 -2.82 -10.97
C LEU A 178 -13.82 -2.36 -12.42
N LEU A 179 -13.05 -1.34 -12.80
CA LEU A 179 -13.03 -0.76 -14.14
C LEU A 179 -11.61 -0.80 -14.71
N PRO A 180 -11.45 -0.87 -16.03
CA PRO A 180 -10.12 -0.84 -16.64
C PRO A 180 -9.48 0.56 -16.53
N ALA A 181 -8.17 0.60 -16.33
CA ALA A 181 -7.38 1.82 -16.49
C ALA A 181 -7.26 2.16 -17.97
N ARG A 182 -7.78 3.31 -18.38
CA ARG A 182 -7.78 3.77 -19.78
C ARG A 182 -6.91 5.02 -19.94
N PRO A 183 -5.96 5.07 -20.87
CA PRO A 183 -5.17 6.27 -21.14
C PRO A 183 -6.06 7.49 -21.39
N GLY A 184 -5.69 8.62 -20.81
CA GLY A 184 -6.44 9.88 -20.82
C GLY A 184 -7.61 9.96 -19.84
N ALA A 185 -7.96 8.87 -19.13
CA ALA A 185 -9.01 8.91 -18.14
C ALA A 185 -8.58 9.71 -16.90
N THR A 186 -9.45 10.63 -16.46
CA THR A 186 -9.32 11.29 -15.16
C THR A 186 -9.71 10.31 -14.06
N VAL A 187 -8.84 10.20 -13.07
CA VAL A 187 -9.00 9.34 -11.89
C VAL A 187 -8.82 10.16 -10.62
N SER A 188 -9.27 9.60 -9.51
CA SER A 188 -9.00 10.12 -8.18
C SER A 188 -8.16 9.12 -7.41
N VAL A 189 -6.98 9.54 -6.99
CA VAL A 189 -6.12 8.81 -6.05
C VAL A 189 -6.53 9.23 -4.64
N ALA A 190 -6.82 8.28 -3.75
CA ALA A 190 -7.24 8.57 -2.39
C ALA A 190 -6.48 7.71 -1.37
N GLY A 191 -6.23 8.28 -0.19
CA GLY A 191 -5.44 7.59 0.83
C GLY A 191 -5.24 8.37 2.12
N TYR A 192 -4.60 7.69 3.06
CA TYR A 192 -4.29 8.13 4.42
C TYR A 192 -2.79 8.30 4.64
N GLY A 193 -2.01 8.38 3.57
CA GLY A 193 -0.56 8.59 3.61
C GLY A 193 -0.18 10.00 4.05
N TYR A 194 1.13 10.20 4.19
CA TYR A 194 1.71 11.48 4.58
C TYR A 194 1.35 12.59 3.58
N THR A 195 1.34 13.83 4.08
CA THR A 195 0.99 15.03 3.31
C THR A 195 2.21 15.68 2.66
N THR A 196 3.40 15.32 3.17
CA THR A 196 4.71 15.80 2.79
C THR A 196 5.72 14.67 2.95
N ASP A 197 6.94 14.88 2.48
CA ASP A 197 8.04 13.96 2.73
C ASP A 197 8.26 13.71 4.24
N PRO A 198 8.51 12.46 4.66
CA PRO A 198 8.87 12.12 6.03
C PRO A 198 10.09 12.94 6.49
N GLY A 199 9.97 13.56 7.66
CA GLY A 199 11.03 14.37 8.25
C GLY A 199 11.05 15.86 7.82
N VAL A 200 10.17 16.28 6.91
CA VAL A 200 9.98 17.69 6.55
C VAL A 200 8.93 18.36 7.46
N ASP A 201 7.88 17.64 7.88
CA ASP A 201 6.86 18.10 8.84
C ASP A 201 7.03 17.37 10.19
N PRO A 202 7.02 18.08 11.34
CA PRO A 202 7.00 17.47 12.69
C PRO A 202 5.75 16.63 12.99
N ALA A 203 4.70 16.67 12.16
CA ALA A 203 3.62 15.69 12.16
C ALA A 203 4.16 14.31 11.73
N THR A 204 4.77 13.60 12.68
CA THR A 204 5.28 12.24 12.52
C THR A 204 4.20 11.19 12.23
N THR A 205 2.93 11.60 12.18
CA THR A 205 1.78 10.70 12.09
C THR A 205 0.95 11.01 10.83
N PRO A 206 0.64 10.00 10.01
CA PRO A 206 -0.29 10.15 8.89
C PRO A 206 -1.66 10.70 9.33
N PRO A 207 -2.38 11.40 8.45
CA PRO A 207 -3.65 12.05 8.77
C PRO A 207 -4.68 11.04 9.27
N THR A 208 -5.59 11.54 10.12
CA THR A 208 -6.78 10.80 10.54
C THR A 208 -7.97 11.01 9.60
N ARG A 209 -7.87 11.93 8.64
CA ARG A 209 -8.86 12.18 7.61
C ARG A 209 -8.36 11.68 6.25
N LEU A 210 -9.26 11.14 5.45
CA LEU A 210 -8.98 10.72 4.09
C LEU A 210 -8.87 11.93 3.18
N TYR A 211 -7.89 11.91 2.29
CA TYR A 211 -7.75 12.89 1.24
C TYR A 211 -7.70 12.24 -0.13
N ARG A 212 -7.87 13.07 -1.16
CA ARG A 212 -7.80 12.68 -2.55
C ARG A 212 -7.13 13.73 -3.42
N ALA A 213 -6.50 13.30 -4.50
CA ALA A 213 -6.05 14.17 -5.58
C ALA A 213 -6.49 13.64 -6.95
N PRO A 214 -6.76 14.53 -7.92
CA PRO A 214 -6.97 14.14 -9.30
C PRO A 214 -5.66 13.63 -9.92
N GLY A 215 -5.77 12.66 -10.82
CA GLY A 215 -4.71 12.18 -11.68
C GLY A 215 -5.24 11.82 -13.06
N THR A 216 -4.34 11.61 -14.02
CA THR A 216 -4.65 11.18 -15.38
C THR A 216 -3.87 9.93 -15.70
N VAL A 217 -4.57 8.86 -16.11
CA VAL A 217 -3.91 7.64 -16.61
C VAL A 217 -3.16 7.97 -17.89
N THR A 218 -1.86 7.70 -17.94
CA THR A 218 -1.02 8.01 -19.10
C THR A 218 -0.83 6.79 -20.01
N ALA A 219 -0.83 5.59 -19.45
CA ALA A 219 -0.65 4.33 -20.17
C ALA A 219 -1.46 3.21 -19.50
N ALA A 220 -1.91 2.24 -20.29
CA ALA A 220 -2.73 1.11 -19.83
C ALA A 220 -1.83 -0.04 -19.31
N PRO A 221 -2.40 -1.07 -18.66
CA PRO A 221 -1.66 -2.28 -18.31
C PRO A 221 -1.02 -2.95 -19.53
N GLY A 222 0.25 -3.32 -19.42
CA GLY A 222 1.03 -3.94 -20.50
C GLY A 222 1.39 -3.01 -21.67
N ASP A 223 1.06 -1.72 -21.60
CA ASP A 223 1.41 -0.73 -22.62
C ASP A 223 2.93 -0.41 -22.55
N PRO A 224 3.68 -0.49 -23.67
CA PRO A 224 5.09 -0.08 -23.71
C PRO A 224 5.33 1.37 -23.26
N ALA A 225 4.33 2.25 -23.38
CA ALA A 225 4.40 3.63 -22.90
C ALA A 225 4.59 3.71 -21.38
N ASN A 226 4.28 2.66 -20.62
CA ASN A 226 4.60 2.60 -19.19
C ASN A 226 6.10 2.74 -18.90
N ALA A 227 6.99 2.48 -19.86
CA ALA A 227 8.42 2.71 -19.73
C ALA A 227 8.79 4.18 -19.47
N SER A 228 7.88 5.14 -19.75
CA SER A 228 8.10 6.55 -19.38
C SER A 228 7.69 6.88 -17.94
N CYS A 229 7.08 5.92 -17.23
CA CYS A 229 6.60 6.11 -15.85
C CYS A 229 7.71 5.95 -14.81
N THR A 230 8.80 5.28 -15.16
CA THR A 230 9.90 5.03 -14.24
C THR A 230 11.13 4.63 -15.04
N THR A 231 12.30 4.75 -14.42
CA THR A 231 13.53 4.16 -14.95
C THR A 231 13.59 2.63 -14.75
N GLY A 232 12.67 2.06 -13.97
CA GLY A 232 12.52 0.62 -13.75
C GLY A 232 11.54 -0.06 -14.72
N ALA A 233 11.26 -1.35 -14.49
CA ALA A 233 10.20 -2.05 -15.21
C ALA A 233 8.83 -1.75 -14.60
N VAL A 234 7.82 -1.65 -15.46
CA VAL A 234 6.40 -1.66 -15.11
C VAL A 234 5.84 -3.03 -15.51
N GLY A 235 5.11 -3.67 -14.60
CA GLY A 235 4.49 -4.98 -14.78
C GLY A 235 3.39 -4.97 -15.85
N ASP A 236 3.09 -6.16 -16.39
CA ASP A 236 2.03 -6.33 -17.40
C ASP A 236 0.62 -6.04 -16.81
N ASP A 237 0.50 -6.07 -15.49
CA ASP A 237 -0.69 -5.80 -14.67
C ASP A 237 -0.70 -4.39 -14.04
N GLU A 238 0.28 -3.55 -14.38
CA GLU A 238 0.44 -2.21 -13.82
C GLU A 238 0.21 -1.13 -14.87
N PHE A 239 -0.29 0.02 -14.43
CA PHE A 239 -0.52 1.19 -15.29
C PHE A 239 0.13 2.44 -14.70
N CYS A 240 0.43 3.39 -15.60
CA CYS A 240 0.99 4.67 -15.22
C CYS A 240 -0.07 5.76 -15.12
N LEU A 241 0.09 6.67 -14.16
CA LEU A 241 -0.69 7.90 -14.07
C LEU A 241 0.19 9.10 -13.72
N THR A 242 -0.30 10.30 -14.02
CA THR A 242 0.36 11.57 -13.69
C THR A 242 -0.57 12.51 -12.94
N HIS A 243 0.02 13.40 -12.14
CA HIS A 243 -0.67 14.48 -11.42
C HIS A 243 -0.33 15.87 -11.95
N THR A 244 0.41 15.93 -13.05
CA THR A 244 0.84 17.18 -13.68
C THR A 244 -0.34 18.06 -14.12
N PRO A 245 -0.17 19.40 -14.10
CA PRO A 245 1.07 20.14 -13.85
C PRO A 245 1.37 20.44 -12.37
N GLU A 246 0.47 20.08 -11.45
CA GLU A 246 0.62 20.43 -10.04
C GLU A 246 1.38 19.33 -9.29
N PRO A 247 2.19 19.67 -8.27
CA PRO A 247 2.88 18.68 -7.45
C PRO A 247 1.86 18.01 -6.54
N ARG A 248 1.14 17.03 -7.08
CA ARG A 248 0.09 16.29 -6.38
C ARG A 248 0.29 14.79 -6.43
N GLY A 249 -0.37 14.10 -5.51
CA GLY A 249 -0.52 12.65 -5.60
C GLY A 249 -0.03 11.88 -4.37
N ALA A 250 0.00 10.56 -4.52
CA ALA A 250 0.30 9.64 -3.43
C ALA A 250 1.67 9.93 -2.80
N CYS A 251 1.74 9.62 -1.51
CA CYS A 251 2.92 9.75 -0.68
C CYS A 251 3.09 8.48 0.17
N TRP A 252 4.08 8.49 1.05
CA TRP A 252 4.35 7.41 1.99
C TRP A 252 3.08 7.00 2.75
N GLY A 253 2.74 5.71 2.76
CA GLY A 253 1.54 5.20 3.41
C GLY A 253 0.26 5.22 2.56
N ASP A 254 0.29 5.79 1.35
CA ASP A 254 -0.83 5.67 0.40
C ASP A 254 -0.83 4.35 -0.39
N SER A 255 0.24 3.56 -0.32
CA SER A 255 0.29 2.23 -0.96
C SER A 255 -0.92 1.38 -0.57
N GLY A 256 -1.53 0.72 -1.54
CA GLY A 256 -2.77 -0.04 -1.40
C GLY A 256 -4.05 0.81 -1.37
N GLY A 257 -3.93 2.15 -1.40
CA GLY A 257 -5.06 3.07 -1.44
C GLY A 257 -5.79 3.04 -2.79
N PRO A 258 -7.11 3.28 -2.82
CA PRO A 258 -7.89 3.16 -4.04
C PRO A 258 -7.60 4.27 -5.04
N ILE A 259 -7.56 3.89 -6.31
CA ILE A 259 -7.62 4.80 -7.46
C ILE A 259 -8.97 4.57 -8.13
N SER A 260 -9.80 5.61 -8.19
CA SER A 260 -11.18 5.53 -8.65
C SER A 260 -11.39 6.30 -9.94
N ALA A 261 -12.14 5.71 -10.87
CA ALA A 261 -12.79 6.50 -11.92
C ALA A 261 -13.85 7.40 -11.26
N VAL A 262 -13.99 8.62 -11.75
CA VAL A 262 -14.95 9.60 -11.22
C VAL A 262 -15.88 10.12 -12.30
N ASP A 263 -17.10 10.47 -11.91
CA ASP A 263 -18.02 11.20 -12.77
C ASP A 263 -17.63 12.69 -12.90
N ARG A 264 -18.42 13.47 -13.66
CA ARG A 264 -18.19 14.92 -13.84
C ARG A 264 -18.27 15.73 -12.54
N ARG A 265 -18.85 15.18 -11.48
CA ARG A 265 -18.96 15.81 -10.15
C ARG A 265 -17.83 15.34 -9.23
N GLY A 266 -16.89 14.52 -9.72
CA GLY A 266 -15.82 13.94 -8.92
C GLY A 266 -16.30 12.82 -8.01
N THR A 267 -17.47 12.22 -8.24
CA THR A 267 -17.97 11.10 -7.43
C THR A 267 -17.38 9.78 -7.95
N PRO A 268 -16.80 8.93 -7.09
CA PRO A 268 -16.32 7.61 -7.49
C PRO A 268 -17.43 6.74 -8.11
N ILE A 269 -17.15 6.17 -9.27
CA ILE A 269 -18.07 5.27 -9.99
C ILE A 269 -17.50 3.87 -10.22
N GLY A 270 -16.22 3.67 -9.92
CA GLY A 270 -15.52 2.39 -10.07
C GLY A 270 -14.08 2.48 -9.59
N ILE A 271 -13.50 1.35 -9.21
CA ILE A 271 -12.08 1.24 -8.86
C ILE A 271 -11.31 0.87 -10.13
N VAL A 272 -10.35 1.69 -10.53
CA VAL A 272 -9.47 1.40 -11.67
C VAL A 272 -8.18 0.71 -11.26
N GLY A 273 -7.80 0.85 -10.00
CA GLY A 273 -6.59 0.27 -9.44
C GLY A 273 -6.31 0.72 -8.02
N TRP A 274 -5.09 0.49 -7.58
CA TRP A 274 -4.59 0.99 -6.30
C TRP A 274 -3.14 1.42 -6.41
N THR A 275 -2.79 2.39 -5.58
CA THR A 275 -1.44 2.96 -5.50
C THR A 275 -0.45 1.89 -5.13
N ASP A 276 0.65 1.79 -5.87
CA ASP A 276 1.77 0.91 -5.49
C ASP A 276 3.01 1.73 -5.10
N ARG A 277 3.65 2.34 -6.10
CA ARG A 277 4.94 3.05 -5.96
C ARG A 277 5.06 4.27 -6.87
N SER A 278 6.07 5.09 -6.60
CA SER A 278 6.50 6.21 -7.44
C SER A 278 7.95 5.99 -7.91
N ASP A 279 8.34 6.63 -9.02
CA ASP A 279 9.72 6.60 -9.53
C ASP A 279 10.67 7.48 -8.72
N VAL A 280 10.12 8.49 -8.05
CA VAL A 280 10.82 9.40 -7.15
C VAL A 280 10.36 9.21 -5.71
N MET A 281 11.30 9.38 -4.77
CA MET A 281 11.04 9.25 -3.34
C MET A 281 10.36 10.50 -2.74
N THR A 282 10.37 11.60 -3.49
CA THR A 282 9.74 12.86 -3.14
C THR A 282 8.25 12.81 -3.44
N CYS A 283 7.43 13.06 -2.43
CA CYS A 283 5.99 13.02 -2.56
C CYS A 283 5.47 14.11 -3.50
N GLY A 284 4.41 13.77 -4.25
CA GLY A 284 3.75 14.69 -5.18
C GLY A 284 4.59 15.06 -6.41
N VAL A 285 5.72 14.41 -6.63
CA VAL A 285 6.57 14.62 -7.81
C VAL A 285 6.52 13.37 -8.67
N GLY A 286 6.57 13.56 -9.98
CA GLY A 286 6.68 12.47 -10.95
C GLY A 286 5.37 11.71 -11.22
N PRO A 287 5.42 10.81 -12.20
CA PRO A 287 4.35 9.85 -12.45
C PRO A 287 4.27 8.79 -11.33
N GLN A 288 3.10 8.16 -11.20
CA GLN A 288 2.86 7.07 -10.26
C GLN A 288 2.55 5.78 -10.99
N ILE A 289 3.01 4.68 -10.40
CA ILE A 289 2.74 3.32 -10.84
C ILE A 289 1.65 2.75 -9.94
N ALA A 290 0.65 2.16 -10.58
CA ALA A 290 -0.52 1.59 -9.93
C ALA A 290 -0.82 0.20 -10.46
N VAL A 291 -1.36 -0.65 -9.60
CA VAL A 291 -1.83 -1.98 -9.99
C VAL A 291 -3.23 -1.88 -10.60
N ALA A 292 -3.45 -2.54 -11.73
CA ALA A 292 -4.71 -2.50 -12.45
C ALA A 292 -5.77 -3.39 -11.82
N ALA A 293 -6.94 -2.82 -11.52
CA ALA A 293 -8.01 -3.55 -10.84
C ALA A 293 -8.53 -4.75 -11.66
N THR A 294 -8.62 -4.63 -12.99
CA THR A 294 -9.16 -5.68 -13.86
C THR A 294 -8.26 -6.90 -13.96
N GLU A 295 -6.94 -6.71 -13.91
CA GLU A 295 -5.95 -7.79 -13.95
C GLU A 295 -5.91 -8.58 -12.62
N HIS A 296 -6.47 -7.99 -11.56
CA HIS A 296 -6.55 -8.56 -10.22
C HIS A 296 -7.99 -8.88 -9.79
N SER A 297 -8.92 -9.09 -10.73
CA SER A 297 -10.32 -9.42 -10.44
C SER A 297 -10.53 -10.67 -9.57
N TRP A 298 -9.50 -11.52 -9.43
CA TRP A 298 -9.49 -12.66 -8.50
C TRP A 298 -9.73 -12.24 -7.04
N VAL A 299 -9.47 -10.99 -6.65
CA VAL A 299 -9.74 -10.50 -5.29
C VAL A 299 -11.22 -10.68 -4.90
N LEU A 300 -12.13 -10.64 -5.88
CA LEU A 300 -13.56 -10.88 -5.67
C LEU A 300 -13.86 -12.36 -5.34
N LEU A 301 -12.95 -13.28 -5.66
CA LEU A 301 -13.02 -14.70 -5.32
C LEU A 301 -12.26 -15.05 -4.04
N ALA A 302 -11.57 -14.09 -3.40
CA ALA A 302 -10.74 -14.33 -2.22
C ALA A 302 -11.46 -15.07 -1.07
N PRO A 303 -12.74 -14.81 -0.75
CA PRO A 303 -13.45 -15.58 0.28
C PRO A 303 -13.62 -17.06 -0.08
N ARG A 304 -13.77 -17.37 -1.37
CA ARG A 304 -13.85 -18.77 -1.85
C ARG A 304 -12.48 -19.43 -1.78
N ILE A 305 -11.44 -18.73 -2.24
CA ILE A 305 -10.04 -19.19 -2.17
C ILE A 305 -9.67 -19.51 -0.71
N ALA A 306 -9.96 -18.58 0.22
CA ALA A 306 -9.70 -18.76 1.65
C ALA A 306 -10.41 -19.99 2.24
N ARG A 307 -11.65 -20.28 1.82
CA ARG A 307 -12.38 -21.50 2.25
C ARG A 307 -11.74 -22.77 1.73
N LEU A 308 -11.31 -22.80 0.46
CA LEU A 308 -10.61 -23.95 -0.12
C LEU A 308 -9.32 -24.27 0.66
N GLY A 309 -8.60 -23.25 1.13
CA GLY A 309 -7.40 -23.42 1.96
C GLY A 309 -7.65 -24.01 3.36
N LYS A 310 -8.87 -23.89 3.88
CA LYS A 310 -9.28 -24.49 5.16
C LYS A 310 -9.69 -25.97 5.00
N GLY A 311 -10.12 -26.39 3.81
CA GLY A 311 -10.72 -27.69 3.55
C GLY A 311 -9.75 -28.85 3.27
N ARG A 312 -8.44 -28.60 3.17
CA ARG A 312 -7.43 -29.67 3.09
C ARG A 312 -6.68 -29.75 4.42
N PRO A 313 -6.77 -30.87 5.17
CA PRO A 313 -5.66 -31.21 6.06
C PRO A 313 -4.39 -31.29 5.19
N PRO A 314 -3.20 -31.02 5.75
CA PRO A 314 -1.97 -31.44 5.09
C PRO A 314 -2.16 -32.89 4.66
N LEU A 315 -1.76 -33.27 3.44
CA LEU A 315 -1.72 -34.68 3.03
C LEU A 315 -1.21 -35.47 4.22
N ASP A 316 -2.03 -36.37 4.75
CA ASP A 316 -1.70 -37.20 5.91
C ASP A 316 -0.36 -37.90 5.60
N CYS A 317 0.77 -37.36 6.08
CA CYS A 317 1.95 -38.18 6.31
C CYS A 317 1.58 -38.97 7.57
N PRO A 318 1.33 -40.29 7.49
CA PRO A 318 1.03 -41.08 8.67
C PRO A 318 2.20 -40.93 9.64
N HIS A 319 1.88 -40.70 10.91
CA HIS A 319 2.87 -40.53 11.97
C HIS A 319 4.00 -41.57 11.87
N GLY A 320 5.22 -41.11 11.53
CA GLY A 320 6.45 -41.90 11.68
C GLY A 320 7.21 -42.32 10.42
N GLY A 321 6.99 -41.72 9.24
CA GLY A 321 7.82 -41.99 8.06
C GLY A 321 8.20 -40.73 7.28
N ASP A 322 9.46 -40.63 6.88
CA ASP A 322 10.01 -39.54 6.07
C ASP A 322 9.16 -39.30 4.81
N CYS A 323 8.67 -38.07 4.62
CA CYS A 323 7.96 -37.68 3.41
C CYS A 323 9.00 -37.57 2.27
N ALA A 324 9.40 -38.70 1.69
CA ALA A 324 10.27 -38.74 0.52
C ALA A 324 9.52 -38.15 -0.69
N SER A 325 10.13 -37.15 -1.30
CA SER A 325 9.75 -36.60 -2.61
C SER A 325 9.47 -37.73 -3.59
N THR A 326 8.22 -37.86 -4.06
CA THR A 326 7.93 -38.68 -5.23
C THR A 326 8.62 -38.05 -6.43
N PRO A 327 9.52 -38.75 -7.14
CA PRO A 327 9.99 -38.29 -8.44
C PRO A 327 8.79 -38.27 -9.38
N ALA A 328 8.71 -37.24 -10.22
CA ALA A 328 7.74 -37.18 -11.32
C ALA A 328 7.73 -38.52 -12.08
N GLY A 329 6.60 -39.21 -12.04
CA GLY A 329 6.42 -40.46 -12.78
C GLY A 329 6.53 -40.21 -14.28
N ASP A 330 7.36 -41.03 -14.92
CA ASP A 330 7.54 -41.17 -16.37
C ASP A 330 6.18 -41.31 -17.10
N PRO A 331 5.89 -40.51 -18.14
CA PRO A 331 4.58 -40.49 -18.80
C PRO A 331 4.29 -41.69 -19.73
N THR A 332 5.06 -42.79 -19.68
CA THR A 332 4.99 -43.85 -20.70
C THR A 332 4.18 -45.11 -20.34
N THR A 333 3.42 -45.16 -19.24
CA THR A 333 2.58 -46.34 -18.93
C THR A 333 1.10 -46.01 -18.71
N LEU A 334 0.42 -45.66 -19.81
CA LEU A 334 -1.05 -45.77 -19.92
C LEU A 334 -1.42 -47.20 -20.33
N THR A 335 -1.73 -48.06 -19.36
CA THR A 335 -2.40 -49.33 -19.63
C THR A 335 -3.91 -49.15 -19.49
N ALA A 336 -4.65 -49.44 -20.55
CA ALA A 336 -6.11 -49.30 -20.67
C ALA A 336 -6.89 -50.12 -19.61
N PRO A 337 -8.11 -49.69 -19.24
CA PRO A 337 -8.92 -50.39 -18.25
C PRO A 337 -9.51 -51.69 -18.83
N ARG A 338 -9.41 -52.79 -18.07
CA ARG A 338 -10.17 -54.03 -18.34
C ARG A 338 -11.66 -53.79 -18.08
N ALA A 339 -12.47 -54.10 -19.09
CA ALA A 339 -13.91 -54.24 -18.97
C ALA A 339 -14.25 -55.38 -17.98
N ARG A 340 -15.23 -55.14 -17.10
CA ARG A 340 -15.83 -56.17 -16.26
C ARG A 340 -16.96 -56.85 -17.05
N SER A 341 -16.87 -58.17 -17.17
CA SER A 341 -17.99 -59.08 -17.39
C SER A 341 -18.64 -59.42 -16.05
#